data_AF-A0A8T3WWT0-F1
#
_entry.id   AF-A0A8T3WWT0-F1
#
_cell.length_a   1.000
_cell.length_b   1.000
_cell.length_c   1.000
_cell.angle_alpha   90.00
_cell.angle_beta   90.00
_cell.angle_gamma   90.00
#
_symmetry.space_group_name_H-M   'P 1'
#
loop_
_entity.id
_entity.type
_entity.pdbx_description
1 polymer ?
#
loop_
_entity_poly.entity_id
_entity_poly.type
_entity_poly.pdbx_seq_one_letter_code
_entity_poly.pdbx_strand_id
1 'polypeptide(L)'
;MNIIKPIFVTFGEKKTEQDLELLKQGKFQDRQLYRFVDRAIDDMKKNPACGIKIPKRLWPSAYIIEYGITNLWKYDMPNGWRLIYTIKEDEVMILNVILEWFNHKEKRNPTPPVKDGGIARSLRSLGRISENKDIPAAFPAGLHHQLKTDGISLLKFILSALRGNFFKTNEIPWRNGRAPLSQGPLCKRV
;
A
#
# COMPACT_ATOMS: atom_id res chain seq x y z
N MET A 1 12.40 -11.11 32.38
CA MET A 1 11.00 -11.35 31.95
C MET A 1 10.88 -10.88 30.51
N ASN A 2 10.53 -11.76 29.57
CA ASN A 2 10.23 -11.31 28.20
C ASN A 2 8.88 -10.59 28.24
N ILE A 3 8.92 -9.27 28.12
CA ILE A 3 7.71 -8.45 28.01
C ILE A 3 7.13 -8.74 26.63
N ILE A 4 5.96 -9.40 26.59
CA ILE A 4 5.24 -9.64 25.34
C ILE A 4 4.64 -8.29 24.93
N LYS A 5 5.23 -7.65 23.92
CA LYS A 5 4.71 -6.40 23.36
C LYS A 5 3.46 -6.72 22.51
N PRO A 6 2.35 -5.98 22.66
CA PRO A 6 1.22 -6.09 21.74
C PRO A 6 1.64 -5.70 20.32
N ILE A 7 1.13 -6.44 19.35
CA ILE A 7 1.41 -6.23 17.92
C ILE A 7 0.15 -5.69 17.25
N PHE A 8 0.29 -4.57 16.56
CA PHE A 8 -0.77 -3.93 15.78
C PHE A 8 -0.40 -3.90 14.30
N VAL A 9 -1.42 -3.85 13.46
CA VAL A 9 -1.29 -3.70 12.01
C VAL A 9 -2.13 -2.51 11.60
N THR A 10 -1.52 -1.60 10.83
CA THR A 10 -2.16 -0.39 10.31
C THR A 10 -1.77 -0.16 8.85
N PHE A 11 -2.43 0.78 8.19
CA PHE A 11 -2.15 1.17 6.82
C PHE A 11 -1.37 2.49 6.78
N GLY A 12 -0.42 2.61 5.85
CA GLY A 12 0.36 3.82 5.65
C GLY A 12 -0.47 4.96 5.07
N GLU A 13 -1.45 4.62 4.22
CA GLU A 13 -2.41 5.56 3.65
C GLU A 13 -3.85 5.11 3.87
N LYS A 14 -4.74 6.08 4.01
CA LYS A 14 -6.19 5.83 4.07
C LYS A 14 -6.73 5.22 2.77
N LYS A 15 -6.11 5.55 1.63
CA LYS A 15 -6.46 4.97 0.34
C LYS A 15 -6.26 3.46 0.35
N THR A 16 -5.14 2.98 0.88
CA THR A 16 -4.82 1.55 0.98
C THR A 16 -5.88 0.81 1.82
N GLU A 17 -6.33 1.40 2.92
CA GLU A 17 -7.43 0.84 3.73
C GLU A 17 -8.75 0.79 2.94
N GLN A 18 -9.08 1.84 2.20
CA GLN A 18 -10.28 1.88 1.34
C GLN A 18 -10.21 0.83 0.22
N ASP A 19 -9.05 0.67 -0.41
CA ASP A 19 -8.83 -0.32 -1.47
C ASP A 19 -9.09 -1.73 -0.93
N LEU A 20 -8.70 -2.03 0.32
CA LEU A 20 -9.01 -3.31 0.96
C LEU A 20 -10.52 -3.55 1.13
N GLU A 21 -11.26 -2.54 1.58
CA GLU A 21 -12.72 -2.63 1.72
C GLU A 21 -13.43 -2.78 0.37
N LEU A 22 -12.91 -2.13 -0.68
CA LEU A 22 -13.42 -2.32 -2.04
C LEU A 22 -13.18 -3.76 -2.54
N LEU A 23 -12.01 -4.35 -2.25
CA LEU A 23 -11.71 -5.74 -2.61
C LEU A 23 -12.69 -6.73 -1.98
N LYS A 24 -13.16 -6.44 -0.77
CA LYS A 24 -14.15 -7.26 -0.06
C LYS A 24 -15.49 -7.31 -0.79
N GLN A 25 -15.89 -6.21 -1.41
CA GLN A 25 -17.15 -6.06 -2.14
C GLN A 25 -17.03 -6.41 -3.64
N GLY A 26 -15.81 -6.60 -4.13
CA GLY A 26 -15.51 -6.79 -5.55
C GLY A 26 -15.90 -8.16 -6.12
N LYS A 27 -15.36 -8.43 -7.32
CA LYS A 27 -15.59 -9.67 -8.06
C LYS A 27 -14.83 -10.84 -7.43
N PHE A 28 -14.95 -12.02 -8.03
CA PHE A 28 -14.30 -13.24 -7.53
C PHE A 28 -12.78 -13.08 -7.28
N GLN A 29 -12.06 -12.46 -8.22
CA GLN A 29 -10.61 -12.24 -8.09
C GLN A 29 -10.26 -11.26 -6.97
N ASP A 30 -11.07 -10.20 -6.80
CA ASP A 30 -10.87 -9.18 -5.76
C ASP A 30 -11.06 -9.79 -4.37
N ARG A 31 -12.12 -10.58 -4.20
CA ARG A 31 -12.37 -11.30 -2.94
C ARG A 31 -11.26 -12.31 -2.63
N GLN A 32 -10.68 -12.92 -3.66
CA GLN A 32 -9.53 -13.81 -3.47
C GLN A 32 -8.30 -13.02 -2.99
N LEU A 33 -8.03 -11.85 -3.58
CA LEU A 33 -6.95 -10.98 -3.12
C LEU A 33 -7.19 -10.48 -1.70
N TYR A 34 -8.42 -10.08 -1.37
CA TYR A 34 -8.81 -9.72 0.00
C TYR A 34 -8.44 -10.82 0.99
N ARG A 35 -8.75 -12.09 0.69
CA ARG A 35 -8.38 -13.22 1.55
C ARG A 35 -6.87 -13.39 1.74
N PHE A 36 -6.07 -13.04 0.73
CA PHE A 36 -4.61 -13.10 0.85
C PHE A 36 -4.09 -11.98 1.75
N VAL A 37 -4.62 -10.76 1.60
CA VAL A 37 -4.24 -9.61 2.45
C VAL A 37 -4.70 -9.83 3.90
N ASP A 38 -5.93 -10.29 4.11
CA ASP A 38 -6.49 -10.60 5.43
C ASP A 38 -5.65 -11.66 6.16
N ARG A 39 -5.27 -12.73 5.46
CA ARG A 39 -4.34 -13.73 5.99
C ARG A 39 -2.97 -13.14 6.33
N ALA A 40 -2.42 -12.28 5.47
CA ALA A 40 -1.14 -11.63 5.75
C ALA A 40 -1.21 -10.73 6.99
N ILE A 41 -2.34 -10.03 7.21
CA ILE A 41 -2.59 -9.24 8.42
C ILE A 41 -2.60 -10.14 9.67
N ASP A 42 -3.27 -11.28 9.61
CA ASP A 42 -3.29 -12.23 10.72
C ASP A 42 -1.92 -12.84 11.03
N ASP A 43 -1.12 -13.11 9.99
CA ASP A 43 0.25 -13.57 10.15
C ASP A 43 1.14 -12.49 10.78
N MET A 44 0.99 -11.22 10.34
CA MET A 44 1.71 -10.07 10.91
C MET A 44 1.37 -9.82 12.37
N LYS A 45 0.12 -10.06 12.79
CA LYS A 45 -0.31 -9.95 14.20
C LYS A 45 0.35 -11.01 15.10
N LYS A 46 0.67 -12.18 14.56
CA LYS A 46 1.33 -13.28 15.29
C LYS A 46 2.85 -13.11 15.30
N ASN A 47 3.41 -12.72 14.15
CA ASN A 47 4.84 -12.49 13.98
C ASN A 47 5.05 -11.28 13.06
N PRO A 48 5.51 -10.14 13.58
CA PRO A 48 5.70 -8.92 12.77
C PRO A 48 6.78 -9.13 11.69
N ALA A 49 7.78 -9.98 11.97
CA ALA A 49 8.89 -10.29 11.05
C ALA A 49 8.60 -11.53 10.19
N CYS A 50 7.34 -11.83 9.86
CA CYS A 50 6.97 -12.99 9.04
C CYS A 50 7.40 -12.91 7.57
N GLY A 51 7.74 -11.71 7.07
CA GLY A 51 8.19 -11.49 5.69
C GLY A 51 9.70 -11.61 5.50
N ILE A 52 10.15 -11.25 4.29
CA ILE A 52 11.55 -11.17 3.90
C ILE A 52 11.99 -9.70 3.97
N LYS A 53 13.06 -9.43 4.73
CA LYS A 53 13.65 -8.09 4.82
C LYS A 53 14.29 -7.71 3.48
N ILE A 54 13.92 -6.55 2.93
CA ILE A 54 14.47 -6.05 1.68
C ILE A 54 15.76 -5.26 1.97
N PRO A 55 16.88 -5.54 1.29
CA PRO A 55 18.11 -4.78 1.48
C PRO A 55 17.95 -3.33 1.02
N LYS A 56 18.53 -2.39 1.77
CA LYS A 56 18.36 -0.93 1.58
C LYS A 56 18.64 -0.43 0.16
N ARG A 57 19.54 -1.08 -0.56
CA ARG A 57 19.89 -0.77 -1.97
C ARG A 57 18.73 -0.93 -2.96
N LEU A 58 17.69 -1.70 -2.60
CA LEU A 58 16.53 -1.97 -3.45
C LEU A 58 15.30 -1.13 -3.07
N TRP A 59 15.44 -0.22 -2.11
CA TRP A 59 14.29 0.56 -1.64
C TRP A 59 13.97 1.66 -2.65
N PRO A 60 12.69 1.83 -3.01
CA PRO A 60 12.25 3.02 -3.73
C PRO A 60 12.54 4.28 -2.92
N SER A 61 13.07 5.32 -3.58
CA SER A 61 13.36 6.61 -2.94
C SER A 61 12.10 7.28 -2.38
N ALA A 62 10.95 7.11 -3.06
CA ALA A 62 9.66 7.62 -2.63
C ALA A 62 9.31 7.15 -1.21
N TYR A 63 9.51 5.88 -0.88
CA TYR A 63 9.19 5.38 0.45
C TYR A 63 10.02 6.02 1.56
N ILE A 64 11.30 6.29 1.27
CA ILE A 64 12.22 6.91 2.24
C ILE A 64 11.77 8.35 2.50
N ILE A 65 11.42 9.09 1.46
CA ILE A 65 11.05 10.51 1.54
C ILE A 65 9.67 10.68 2.16
N GLU A 66 8.67 9.92 1.70
CA GLU A 66 7.27 10.10 2.09
C GLU A 66 6.98 9.52 3.47
N TYR A 67 7.55 8.36 3.80
CA TYR A 67 7.21 7.62 5.01
C TYR A 67 8.33 7.58 6.06
N GLY A 68 9.55 8.03 5.71
CA GLY A 68 10.70 8.03 6.62
C GLY A 68 11.07 6.63 7.11
N ILE A 69 10.92 5.60 6.26
CA ILE A 69 11.10 4.21 6.68
C ILE A 69 12.57 3.88 7.01
N THR A 70 12.75 3.08 8.06
CA THR A 70 14.06 2.59 8.51
C THR A 70 14.28 1.11 8.21
N ASN A 71 13.23 0.41 7.80
CA ASN A 71 13.21 -0.98 7.36
C ASN A 71 12.07 -1.20 6.36
N LEU A 72 12.26 -2.16 5.46
CA LEU A 72 11.28 -2.53 4.46
C LEU A 72 11.20 -4.04 4.37
N TRP A 73 10.00 -4.57 4.37
CA TRP A 73 9.71 -6.00 4.35
C TRP A 73 8.76 -6.32 3.22
N LYS A 74 8.96 -7.51 2.66
CA LYS A 74 8.11 -8.08 1.62
C LYS A 74 7.49 -9.36 2.15
N TYR A 75 6.17 -9.45 2.08
CA TYR A 75 5.43 -10.68 2.27
C TYR A 75 5.03 -11.23 0.89
N ASP A 76 5.49 -12.44 0.57
CA ASP A 76 5.15 -13.11 -0.69
C ASP A 76 3.78 -13.78 -0.58
N MET A 77 2.82 -13.29 -1.37
CA MET A 77 1.46 -13.81 -1.44
C MET A 77 1.30 -14.77 -2.64
N PRO A 78 0.27 -15.63 -2.64
CA PRO A 78 0.00 -16.52 -3.77
C PRO A 78 -0.16 -15.76 -5.10
N ASN A 79 0.08 -16.45 -6.22
CA ASN A 79 -0.10 -15.92 -7.58
C ASN A 79 0.78 -14.71 -7.94
N GLY A 80 1.94 -14.56 -7.29
CA GLY A 80 2.92 -13.51 -7.59
C GLY A 80 2.58 -12.14 -7.01
N TRP A 81 1.58 -12.08 -6.13
CA TRP A 81 1.28 -10.90 -5.34
C TRP A 81 2.35 -10.68 -4.27
N ARG A 82 2.66 -9.43 -4.00
CA ARG A 82 3.60 -9.01 -2.96
C ARG A 82 2.96 -7.93 -2.14
N LEU A 83 3.04 -8.06 -0.83
CA LEU A 83 2.66 -7.03 0.12
C LEU A 83 3.94 -6.43 0.69
N ILE A 84 4.03 -5.11 0.64
CA ILE A 84 5.16 -4.34 1.16
C ILE A 84 4.73 -3.64 2.45
N TYR A 85 5.54 -3.79 3.48
CA TYR A 85 5.26 -3.21 4.79
C TYR A 85 6.54 -2.82 5.52
N THR A 86 6.39 -1.98 6.53
CA THR A 86 7.47 -1.56 7.43
C THR A 86 7.10 -1.90 8.87
N ILE A 87 8.09 -2.15 9.71
CA ILE A 87 7.87 -2.51 11.11
C ILE A 87 8.43 -1.39 11.96
N LYS A 88 7.56 -0.70 12.70
CA LYS A 88 7.93 0.28 13.72
C LYS A 88 7.83 -0.37 15.09
N GLU A 89 8.96 -0.47 15.76
CA GLU A 89 9.01 -0.94 17.14
C GLU A 89 9.15 0.26 18.07
N ASP A 90 8.32 0.28 19.10
CA ASP A 90 8.41 1.21 20.23
C ASP A 90 8.70 0.41 21.52
N GLU A 91 8.88 1.10 22.63
CA GLU A 91 9.07 0.49 23.95
C GLU A 91 7.83 -0.31 24.38
N VAL A 92 6.64 0.17 24.01
CA VAL A 92 5.34 -0.37 24.45
C VAL A 92 4.72 -1.34 23.45
N MET A 93 4.90 -1.14 22.15
CA MET A 93 4.18 -1.91 21.11
C MET A 93 4.98 -2.09 19.82
N ILE A 94 4.56 -3.04 19.00
CA ILE A 94 5.08 -3.25 17.64
C ILE A 94 3.97 -2.92 16.63
N LEU A 95 4.28 -2.09 15.65
CA LEU A 95 3.35 -1.61 14.62
C LEU A 95 3.83 -2.03 13.23
N ASN A 96 3.08 -2.89 12.56
CA ASN A 96 3.27 -3.18 11.14
C ASN A 96 2.46 -2.19 10.32
N VAL A 97 3.12 -1.41 9.46
CA VAL A 97 2.48 -0.45 8.58
C VAL A 97 2.51 -0.99 7.16
N ILE A 98 1.35 -1.36 6.63
CA ILE A 98 1.18 -1.83 5.26
C ILE A 98 1.23 -0.61 4.33
N LEU A 99 2.18 -0.60 3.41
CA LEU A 99 2.35 0.50 2.44
C LEU A 99 1.49 0.24 1.21
N GLU A 100 1.72 -0.90 0.56
CA GLU A 100 1.02 -1.29 -0.67
C GLU A 100 1.09 -2.80 -0.93
N TRP A 101 0.27 -3.27 -1.88
CA TRP A 101 0.38 -4.60 -2.46
C TRP A 101 0.17 -4.56 -3.97
N PHE A 102 0.96 -5.37 -4.70
CA PHE A 102 0.93 -5.39 -6.16
C PHE A 102 1.29 -6.79 -6.69
N ASN A 103 0.97 -7.06 -7.95
CA ASN A 103 1.31 -8.31 -8.62
C ASN A 103 2.54 -8.13 -9.53
N HIS A 104 3.51 -9.06 -9.47
CA HIS A 104 4.64 -9.07 -10.41
C HIS A 104 4.23 -9.18 -11.88
N LYS A 105 3.00 -9.60 -12.15
CA LYS A 105 2.53 -9.92 -13.49
C LYS A 105 2.01 -8.72 -14.27
N GLU A 106 2.23 -7.50 -13.80
CA GLU A 106 2.03 -6.32 -14.63
C GLU A 106 3.03 -6.38 -15.79
N LYS A 107 2.59 -7.00 -16.89
CA LYS A 107 3.19 -6.86 -18.20
C LYS A 107 3.26 -5.36 -18.40
N ARG A 108 4.48 -4.80 -18.33
CA ARG A 108 4.84 -3.48 -18.83
C ARG A 108 4.03 -3.28 -20.10
N ASN A 109 2.99 -2.43 -20.07
CA ASN A 109 2.39 -1.94 -21.30
C ASN A 109 3.58 -1.44 -22.10
N PRO A 110 3.89 -2.01 -23.28
CA PRO A 110 4.88 -1.40 -24.13
C PRO A 110 4.41 0.04 -24.26
N THR A 111 5.28 0.97 -23.88
CA THR A 111 5.05 2.40 -24.10
C THR A 111 4.47 2.52 -25.50
N PRO A 112 3.30 3.17 -25.69
CA PRO A 112 2.75 3.33 -27.03
C PRO A 112 3.90 3.81 -27.90
N PRO A 113 4.15 3.16 -29.07
CA PRO A 113 5.31 3.48 -29.88
C PRO A 113 5.35 5.00 -30.02
N VAL A 114 6.49 5.58 -29.61
CA VAL A 114 6.76 6.97 -29.90
C VAL A 114 6.51 7.09 -31.40
N LYS A 115 5.52 7.90 -31.77
CA LYS A 115 5.32 8.29 -33.16
C LYS A 115 6.55 9.13 -33.49
N ASP A 116 7.65 8.47 -33.84
CA ASP A 116 8.83 9.12 -34.39
C ASP A 116 8.31 9.95 -35.55
N GLY A 117 8.46 11.27 -35.39
CA GLY A 117 7.96 12.27 -36.32
C GLY A 117 8.57 12.05 -37.69
N GLY A 118 7.87 11.28 -38.52
CA GLY A 118 8.06 11.21 -39.96
C GLY A 118 7.62 12.52 -40.62
N ILE A 119 8.15 13.68 -40.20
CA ILE A 119 8.06 14.96 -40.91
C ILE A 119 9.30 15.82 -40.59
N ALA A 120 10.51 15.30 -40.80
CA ALA A 120 11.73 16.13 -40.74
C ALA A 120 12.60 15.99 -42.00
N ARG A 121 12.00 15.58 -43.13
CA ARG A 121 12.72 15.46 -44.40
C ARG A 121 11.78 15.68 -45.59
N SER A 122 11.31 16.91 -45.81
CA SER A 122 10.94 17.45 -47.14
C SER A 122 10.21 18.80 -47.07
N LEU A 123 10.83 19.86 -46.53
CA LEU A 123 10.40 21.23 -46.83
C LEU A 123 11.61 22.18 -46.89
N ARG A 124 12.58 21.85 -47.76
CA ARG A 124 13.62 22.77 -48.21
C ARG A 124 13.31 23.36 -49.60
N SER A 125 12.04 23.32 -50.02
CA SER A 125 11.65 23.62 -51.42
C SER A 125 10.36 24.43 -51.59
N LEU A 126 9.91 25.17 -50.58
CA LEU A 126 8.89 26.22 -50.79
C LEU A 126 9.38 27.51 -50.14
N GLY A 127 9.78 28.44 -51.01
CA GLY A 127 10.33 29.72 -50.63
C GLY A 127 9.30 30.68 -50.04
N ARG A 128 9.86 31.74 -49.44
CA ARG A 128 9.30 33.08 -49.22
C ARG A 128 7.80 33.16 -48.90
N ILE A 129 7.48 33.37 -47.63
CA ILE A 129 6.41 34.31 -47.24
C ILE A 129 6.89 35.07 -45.99
N SER A 130 6.51 36.34 -45.94
CA SER A 130 7.04 37.44 -45.15
C SER A 130 6.99 37.28 -43.62
N GLU A 131 7.90 38.01 -42.97
CA GLU A 131 7.78 38.38 -41.56
C GLU A 131 6.38 38.95 -41.29
N ASN A 132 5.66 38.32 -40.36
CA ASN A 132 4.50 38.93 -39.72
C ASN A 132 4.78 38.93 -38.22
N LYS A 133 5.13 40.11 -37.72
CA LYS A 133 5.38 40.40 -36.31
C LYS A 133 4.02 40.61 -35.64
N ASP A 134 3.36 39.54 -35.22
CA ASP A 134 2.21 39.63 -34.30
C ASP A 134 1.99 38.27 -33.60
N ILE A 135 2.67 38.05 -32.47
CA ILE A 135 2.29 37.03 -31.48
C ILE A 135 2.35 37.67 -30.09
N PRO A 136 1.22 37.86 -29.39
CA PRO A 136 1.27 38.13 -27.97
C PRO A 136 1.61 36.86 -27.19
N ALA A 137 2.66 36.96 -26.37
CA ALA A 137 3.06 35.96 -25.40
C ALA A 137 2.04 35.86 -24.26
N ALA A 138 1.41 34.70 -24.07
CA ALA A 138 0.80 34.31 -22.80
C ALA A 138 0.53 32.80 -22.75
N PHE A 139 1.41 32.07 -22.08
CA PHE A 139 1.13 30.75 -21.49
C PHE A 139 0.72 30.98 -20.04
N PRO A 140 -0.47 30.55 -19.57
CA PRO A 140 -0.69 30.41 -18.14
C PRO A 140 -0.26 29.00 -17.71
N ALA A 141 0.89 28.94 -17.04
CA ALA A 141 1.28 27.85 -16.17
C ALA A 141 0.41 27.92 -14.90
N GLY A 142 -0.40 26.89 -14.66
CA GLY A 142 -1.18 26.86 -13.42
C GLY A 142 -2.34 25.87 -13.43
N LEU A 143 -2.06 24.57 -13.48
CA LEU A 143 -3.00 23.56 -12.98
C LEU A 143 -2.28 22.25 -12.66
N HIS A 144 -1.47 22.23 -11.60
CA HIS A 144 -0.93 20.95 -11.10
C HIS A 144 -0.69 20.90 -9.59
N HIS A 145 -1.37 21.74 -8.82
CA HIS A 145 -1.15 21.77 -7.37
C HIS A 145 -2.45 21.91 -6.57
N GLN A 146 -3.26 20.84 -6.52
CA GLN A 146 -4.38 20.79 -5.57
C GLN A 146 -4.79 19.39 -5.08
N LEU A 147 -3.93 18.35 -5.18
CA LEU A 147 -4.30 17.00 -4.71
C LEU A 147 -3.21 16.25 -3.90
N LYS A 148 -2.21 16.94 -3.35
CA LYS A 148 -1.11 16.27 -2.60
C LYS A 148 -0.99 16.64 -1.11
N THR A 149 -1.78 17.56 -0.58
CA THR A 149 -1.59 18.09 0.77
C THR A 149 -2.31 17.32 1.87
N ASP A 150 -3.29 16.49 1.53
CA ASP A 150 -4.26 16.02 2.53
C ASP A 150 -3.85 14.70 3.20
N GLY A 151 -2.99 13.89 2.56
CA GLY A 151 -2.49 12.63 3.12
C GLY A 151 -1.44 12.82 4.23
N ILE A 152 -0.53 13.78 4.06
CA ILE A 152 0.58 14.07 4.99
C ILE A 152 0.05 14.63 6.31
N SER A 153 -1.06 15.37 6.26
CA SER A 153 -1.66 15.99 7.44
C SER A 153 -2.31 14.95 8.37
N LEU A 154 -2.91 13.89 7.82
CA LEU A 154 -3.56 12.85 8.61
C LEU A 154 -2.56 12.01 9.41
N LEU A 155 -1.40 11.67 8.82
CA LEU A 155 -0.36 10.89 9.52
C LEU A 155 0.26 11.68 10.67
N LYS A 156 0.50 13.00 10.47
CA LYS A 156 0.95 13.92 11.52
C LYS A 156 -0.14 14.13 12.60
N PHE A 157 -1.41 14.18 12.20
CA PHE A 157 -2.53 14.32 13.14
C PHE A 157 -2.73 13.07 13.99
N ILE A 158 -2.65 11.86 13.40
CA ILE A 158 -2.71 10.59 14.15
C ILE A 158 -1.52 10.46 15.10
N LEU A 159 -0.31 10.83 14.67
CA LEU A 159 0.89 10.85 15.53
C LEU A 159 0.80 11.91 16.66
N SER A 160 0.09 13.03 16.43
CA SER A 160 -0.18 14.06 17.44
C SER A 160 -1.28 13.63 18.42
N ALA A 161 -2.36 13.01 17.93
CA ALA A 161 -3.48 12.52 18.73
C ALA A 161 -3.11 11.30 19.59
N LEU A 162 -2.15 10.48 19.18
CA LEU A 162 -1.63 9.39 20.02
C LEU A 162 -0.68 9.89 21.13
N ARG A 163 -0.16 11.11 21.04
CA ARG A 163 0.66 11.74 22.10
C ARG A 163 -0.15 12.50 23.14
N GLY A 164 -1.45 12.73 22.94
CA GLY A 164 -2.30 13.42 23.90
C GLY A 164 -3.74 12.94 23.82
N ASN A 165 -4.25 12.42 24.94
CA ASN A 165 -5.62 11.96 25.18
C ASN A 165 -5.89 10.46 24.96
N PHE A 166 -5.46 9.70 25.97
CA PHE A 166 -6.35 8.91 26.82
C PHE A 166 -7.85 9.10 26.54
N PHE A 167 -8.55 8.16 25.90
CA PHE A 167 -9.99 7.95 26.12
C PHE A 167 -10.44 6.52 25.78
N LYS A 168 -10.97 5.89 26.83
CA LYS A 168 -12.08 4.93 26.92
C LYS A 168 -12.38 4.02 25.71
N THR A 169 -12.12 2.74 25.97
CA THR A 169 -12.81 1.55 25.49
C THR A 169 -14.24 1.79 25.00
N ASN A 170 -14.49 1.44 23.73
CA ASN A 170 -15.76 0.89 23.29
C ASN A 170 -15.48 -0.51 22.74
N GLU A 171 -15.79 -1.52 23.54
CA GLU A 171 -15.80 -2.91 23.16
C GLU A 171 -16.90 -3.13 22.11
N ILE A 172 -16.52 -3.68 20.94
CA ILE A 172 -17.48 -4.24 19.99
C ILE A 172 -17.52 -5.76 20.24
N PRO A 173 -18.67 -6.34 20.61
CA PRO A 173 -18.76 -7.75 20.97
C PRO A 173 -18.86 -8.61 19.71
N TRP A 174 -17.78 -9.29 19.35
CA TRP A 174 -17.87 -10.40 18.40
C TRP A 174 -18.38 -11.64 19.13
N ARG A 175 -19.60 -12.04 18.76
CA ARG A 175 -20.29 -13.25 19.21
C ARG A 175 -19.39 -14.49 19.10
N ASN A 176 -19.17 -15.13 20.25
CA ASN A 176 -18.80 -16.53 20.33
C ASN A 176 -19.95 -17.40 19.81
N GLY A 177 -19.65 -18.31 18.90
CA GLY A 177 -20.63 -19.23 18.32
C GLY A 177 -19.96 -20.41 17.62
N ARG A 178 -19.04 -21.10 18.31
CA ARG A 178 -18.67 -22.48 17.97
C ARG A 178 -18.73 -23.31 19.24
N ALA A 179 -19.78 -24.13 19.35
CA ALA A 179 -19.91 -25.17 20.35
C ALA A 179 -18.87 -26.29 20.10
N PRO A 180 -18.28 -26.89 21.13
CA PRO A 180 -17.45 -28.08 21.00
C PRO A 180 -18.23 -29.37 21.34
N LEU A 181 -17.62 -30.49 20.93
CA LEU A 181 -17.80 -31.88 21.38
C LEU A 181 -18.74 -32.78 20.56
N SER A 182 -18.13 -33.75 19.86
CA SER A 182 -18.34 -35.15 20.25
C SER A 182 -17.06 -35.95 19.97
N GLN A 183 -16.47 -36.54 21.01
CA GLN A 183 -15.51 -37.63 20.86
C GLN A 183 -16.30 -38.94 20.99
N GLY A 184 -16.18 -39.82 19.99
CA GLY A 184 -16.74 -41.17 20.02
C GLY A 184 -15.86 -42.13 20.81
N PRO A 185 -16.44 -43.17 21.45
CA PRO A 185 -15.73 -43.99 22.42
C PRO A 185 -14.83 -45.07 21.81
N LEU A 186 -13.73 -45.30 22.54
CA LEU A 186 -12.78 -46.40 22.45
C LEU A 186 -13.48 -47.77 22.44
N CYS A 187 -13.23 -48.57 21.40
CA CYS A 187 -13.56 -49.99 21.38
C CYS A 187 -12.54 -50.76 22.23
N LYS A 188 -12.97 -51.33 23.37
CA LYS A 188 -12.19 -52.27 24.16
C LYS A 188 -12.50 -53.70 23.71
N ARG A 189 -11.41 -54.41 23.42
CA ARG A 189 -11.26 -55.82 23.12
C ARG A 189 -11.47 -56.65 24.41
N VAL A 190 -12.34 -57.66 24.37
CA VAL A 190 -12.34 -58.84 25.24
C VAL A 190 -12.61 -60.04 24.34
#